data_AF-A0A7V8L4M6-F1
#
_entry.id   AF-A0A7V8L4M6-F1
#
_cell.length_a   1.000
_cell.length_b   1.000
_cell.length_c   1.000
_cell.angle_alpha   90.00
_cell.angle_beta   90.00
_cell.angle_gamma   90.00
#
_symmetry.space_group_name_H-M   'P 1'
#
loop_
_entity.id
_entity.type
_entity.pdbx_description
1 polymer ?
#
loop_
_entity_poly.entity_id
_entity_poly.type
_entity_poly.pdbx_seq_one_letter_code
_entity_poly.pdbx_strand_id
1 'polypeptide(L)'
;MTSLLLKYWKPLALVVLVAFLILGFSHWRYTAGQDDANAAWQHKWDQRNTADAEALAKRQSDERQEERRRQEAINAISTNAQREIEQAQTDAVNAQSAAVGLQSAIGKLKRQLAASETGRISSVVAASAAKSEAAILLAELLSESDKAAGEYAAEADAAYRAGMTCERAYGAITGE
;
A
#
# COMPACT_ATOMS: atom_id res chain seq x y z
N MET A 1 19.76 21.87 95.10
CA MET A 1 19.76 21.23 93.76
C MET A 1 20.98 21.57 92.90
N THR A 2 21.71 22.66 93.15
CA THR A 2 22.86 23.10 92.33
C THR A 2 24.18 22.37 92.60
N SER A 3 24.43 21.87 93.81
CA SER A 3 25.72 21.26 94.20
C SER A 3 25.99 19.88 93.57
N LEU A 4 24.96 19.05 93.39
CA LEU A 4 25.07 17.76 92.68
C LEU A 4 25.36 17.96 91.18
N LEU A 5 24.76 19.00 90.60
CA LEU A 5 24.90 19.34 89.18
C LEU A 5 26.33 19.76 88.83
N LEU A 6 26.97 20.58 89.66
CA LEU A 6 28.39 20.95 89.49
C LEU A 6 29.37 19.76 89.67
N LYS A 7 29.04 18.80 90.55
CA LYS A 7 29.89 17.62 90.82
C LYS A 7 29.85 16.58 89.69
N TYR A 8 28.70 16.41 89.04
CA TYR A 8 28.48 15.42 87.97
C TYR A 8 28.41 16.01 86.56
N TRP A 9 28.70 17.30 86.37
CA TRP A 9 28.63 17.94 85.05
C TRP A 9 29.63 17.35 84.03
N LYS A 10 30.85 17.03 84.47
CA LYS A 10 31.88 16.41 83.61
C LYS A 10 31.47 15.02 83.08
N PRO A 11 31.02 14.05 83.91
CA PRO A 11 30.56 12.76 83.38
C PRO A 11 29.28 12.89 82.54
N LEU A 12 28.39 13.83 82.87
CA LEU A 12 27.18 14.07 82.07
C LEU A 12 27.51 14.62 80.69
N ALA A 13 28.46 15.57 80.59
CA ALA A 13 28.95 16.08 79.32
C ALA A 13 29.62 14.98 78.46
N LEU A 14 30.38 14.08 79.09
CA LEU A 14 30.99 12.93 78.40
C LEU A 14 29.93 11.96 77.87
N VAL A 15 28.90 11.64 78.66
CA VAL A 15 27.80 10.77 78.20
C VAL A 15 27.05 11.37 77.03
N VAL A 16 26.76 12.68 77.08
CA VAL A 16 26.13 13.40 75.96
C VAL A 16 27.02 13.38 74.72
N LEU A 17 28.31 13.61 74.86
CA LEU A 17 29.27 13.57 73.75
C LEU A 17 29.33 12.17 73.11
N VAL A 18 29.38 11.11 73.93
CA VAL A 18 29.35 9.72 73.43
C VAL A 18 28.03 9.43 72.72
N ALA A 19 26.89 9.88 73.27
CA ALA A 19 25.60 9.71 72.61
C ALA A 19 25.55 10.41 71.24
N PHE A 20 26.07 11.63 71.12
CA PHE A 20 26.15 12.34 69.84
C PHE A 20 27.06 11.63 68.83
N LEU A 21 28.19 11.08 69.27
CA LEU A 21 29.08 10.31 68.39
C LEU A 21 28.40 9.04 67.87
N ILE A 22 27.67 8.32 68.72
CA ILE A 22 26.92 7.12 68.33
C ILE A 22 25.81 7.48 67.34
N LEU A 23 25.04 8.53 67.60
CA LEU A 23 23.97 8.98 66.70
C LEU A 23 24.52 9.47 65.36
N GLY A 24 25.59 10.27 65.37
CA GLY A 24 26.23 10.74 64.14
C GLY A 24 26.80 9.60 63.31
N PHE A 25 27.48 8.63 63.93
CA PHE A 25 28.01 7.47 63.24
C PHE A 25 26.91 6.53 62.73
N SER A 26 25.85 6.32 63.50
CA SER A 26 24.69 5.53 63.08
C SER A 26 23.98 6.17 61.90
N HIS A 27 23.78 7.49 61.94
CA HIS A 27 23.18 8.24 60.84
C HIS A 27 24.05 8.16 59.59
N TRP A 28 25.37 8.39 59.71
CA TRP A 28 26.29 8.29 58.58
C TRP A 28 26.30 6.91 57.94
N ARG A 29 26.32 5.84 58.75
CA ARG A 29 26.23 4.46 58.24
C ARG A 29 24.90 4.18 57.54
N TYR A 30 23.80 4.68 58.10
CA TYR A 30 22.48 4.51 57.50
C TYR A 30 22.36 5.22 56.16
N THR A 31 22.75 6.50 56.09
CA THR A 31 22.70 7.27 54.85
C THR A 31 23.66 6.72 53.80
N ALA A 32 24.89 6.34 54.18
CA ALA A 32 25.83 5.74 53.24
C ALA A 32 25.31 4.40 52.65
N GLY A 33 24.66 3.58 53.47
CA GLY A 33 24.03 2.34 52.98
C GLY A 33 22.81 2.60 52.11
N GLN A 34 22.01 3.63 52.43
CA GLN A 34 20.87 4.04 51.61
C GLN A 34 21.32 4.59 50.25
N ASP A 35 22.38 5.40 50.22
CA ASP A 35 22.93 5.99 49.00
C ASP A 35 23.50 4.91 48.06
N ASP A 36 24.23 3.94 48.61
CA ASP A 36 24.75 2.79 47.84
C ASP A 36 23.61 1.94 47.27
N ALA A 37 22.60 1.62 48.10
CA ALA A 37 21.43 0.89 47.64
C ALA A 37 20.66 1.67 46.55
N ASN A 38 20.50 2.98 46.72
CA ASN A 38 19.81 3.83 45.76
C ASN A 38 20.59 3.91 44.44
N ALA A 39 21.92 4.06 44.49
CA ALA A 39 22.78 4.05 43.31
C ALA A 39 22.72 2.70 42.58
N ALA A 40 22.77 1.59 43.31
CA ALA A 40 22.65 0.25 42.75
C ALA A 40 21.29 0.02 42.08
N TRP A 41 20.20 0.52 42.68
CA TRP A 41 18.87 0.46 42.08
C TRP A 41 18.77 1.36 40.85
N GLN A 42 19.20 2.63 40.92
CA GLN A 42 19.21 3.55 39.79
C GLN A 42 19.94 2.95 38.60
N HIS A 43 21.11 2.35 38.81
CA HIS A 43 21.86 1.69 37.74
C HIS A 43 21.08 0.55 37.07
N LYS A 44 20.39 -0.29 37.85
CA LYS A 44 19.54 -1.37 37.31
C LYS A 44 18.35 -0.83 36.52
N TRP A 45 17.74 0.25 37.00
CA TRP A 45 16.64 0.92 36.31
C TRP A 45 17.09 1.56 35.01
N ASP A 46 18.24 2.22 34.99
CA ASP A 46 18.80 2.83 33.77
C ASP A 46 19.12 1.76 32.72
N GLN A 47 19.81 0.68 33.12
CA GLN A 47 20.09 -0.44 32.21
C GLN A 47 18.80 -1.02 31.61
N ARG A 48 17.77 -1.21 32.44
CA ARG A 48 16.48 -1.71 31.99
C ARG A 48 15.78 -0.73 31.06
N ASN A 49 15.76 0.55 31.40
CA ASN A 49 15.12 1.58 30.57
C ASN A 49 15.80 1.67 29.19
N THR A 50 17.13 1.60 29.14
CA THR A 50 17.88 1.54 27.88
C THR A 50 17.53 0.30 27.08
N ALA A 51 17.54 -0.89 27.70
CA ALA A 51 17.19 -2.13 27.03
C ALA A 51 15.73 -2.13 26.51
N ASP A 52 14.79 -1.63 27.31
CA ASP A 52 13.38 -1.51 26.94
C ASP A 52 13.20 -0.51 25.78
N ALA A 53 13.93 0.62 25.80
CA ALA A 53 13.92 1.61 24.73
C ALA A 53 14.52 1.07 23.43
N GLU A 54 15.63 0.36 23.49
CA GLU A 54 16.25 -0.31 22.33
C GLU A 54 15.32 -1.39 21.75
N ALA A 55 14.72 -2.21 22.61
CA ALA A 55 13.77 -3.23 22.19
C ALA A 55 12.52 -2.61 21.54
N LEU A 56 12.03 -1.49 22.07
CA LEU A 56 10.92 -0.75 21.47
C LEU A 56 11.30 -0.16 20.12
N ALA A 57 12.46 0.51 20.02
CA ALA A 57 12.95 1.10 18.78
C ALA A 57 13.15 0.02 17.70
N LYS A 58 13.67 -1.14 18.08
CA LYS A 58 13.80 -2.29 17.18
C LYS A 58 12.44 -2.78 16.69
N ARG A 59 11.49 -3.04 17.60
CA ARG A 59 10.12 -3.44 17.20
C ARG A 59 9.49 -2.42 16.26
N GLN A 60 9.57 -1.13 16.57
CA GLN A 60 9.04 -0.08 15.69
C GLN A 60 9.76 0.00 14.33
N SER A 61 11.05 -0.30 14.27
CA SER A 61 11.78 -0.37 13.00
C SER A 61 11.32 -1.56 12.16
N ASP A 62 11.21 -2.74 12.79
CA ASP A 62 10.84 -3.99 12.13
C ASP A 62 9.39 -3.88 11.60
N GLU A 63 8.45 -3.36 12.41
CA GLU A 63 7.06 -3.11 11.97
C GLU A 63 6.99 -2.09 10.82
N ARG A 64 7.71 -0.96 10.93
CA ARG A 64 7.73 0.05 9.85
C ARG A 64 8.36 -0.50 8.56
N GLN A 65 9.30 -1.43 8.65
CA GLN A 65 9.87 -2.09 7.47
C GLN A 65 8.83 -2.98 6.79
N GLU A 66 8.06 -3.71 7.57
CA GLU A 66 6.97 -4.55 7.07
C GLU A 66 5.84 -3.71 6.44
N GLU A 67 5.46 -2.60 7.07
CA GLU A 67 4.51 -1.63 6.50
C GLU A 67 5.01 -1.06 5.16
N ARG A 68 6.29 -0.67 5.08
CA ARG A 68 6.90 -0.20 3.83
C ARG A 68 6.88 -1.28 2.75
N ARG A 69 7.24 -2.52 3.09
CA ARG A 69 7.19 -3.66 2.15
C ARG A 69 5.79 -3.85 1.57
N ARG A 70 4.76 -3.82 2.41
CA ARG A 70 3.35 -3.92 1.97
C ARG A 70 2.95 -2.75 1.08
N GLN A 71 3.33 -1.53 1.46
CA GLN A 71 3.01 -0.34 0.68
C GLN A 71 3.71 -0.35 -0.69
N GLU A 72 4.97 -0.78 -0.76
CA GLU A 72 5.72 -0.93 -2.01
C GLU A 72 5.07 -1.98 -2.93
N ALA A 73 4.62 -3.11 -2.37
CA ALA A 73 3.88 -4.12 -3.13
C ALA A 73 2.56 -3.57 -3.70
N ILE A 74 1.77 -2.85 -2.89
CA ILE A 74 0.53 -2.20 -3.34
C ILE A 74 0.82 -1.15 -4.42
N ASN A 75 1.85 -0.33 -4.25
CA ASN A 75 2.23 0.70 -5.23
C ASN A 75 2.67 0.06 -6.56
N ALA A 76 3.41 -1.06 -6.51
CA ALA A 76 3.80 -1.81 -7.69
C ALA A 76 2.59 -2.39 -8.43
N ILE A 77 1.63 -2.98 -7.69
CA ILE A 77 0.37 -3.48 -8.26
C ILE A 77 -0.41 -2.34 -8.92
N SER A 78 -0.57 -1.20 -8.24
CA SER A 78 -1.28 -0.04 -8.77
C SER A 78 -0.61 0.51 -10.03
N THR A 79 0.72 0.62 -10.04
CA THR A 79 1.50 1.09 -11.19
C THR A 79 1.38 0.15 -12.38
N ASN A 80 1.44 -1.16 -12.15
CA ASN A 80 1.28 -2.16 -13.20
C ASN A 80 -0.15 -2.17 -13.75
N ALA A 81 -1.16 -2.10 -12.89
CA ALA A 81 -2.57 -1.99 -13.31
C ALA A 81 -2.81 -0.71 -14.12
N GLN A 82 -2.22 0.42 -13.73
CA GLN A 82 -2.32 1.67 -14.48
C GLN A 82 -1.68 1.53 -15.88
N ARG A 83 -0.53 0.86 -15.99
CA ARG A 83 0.12 0.56 -17.27
C ARG A 83 -0.72 -0.36 -18.15
N GLU A 84 -1.33 -1.40 -17.57
CA GLU A 84 -2.26 -2.29 -18.28
C GLU A 84 -3.48 -1.50 -18.81
N ILE A 85 -4.02 -0.58 -18.01
CA ILE A 85 -5.13 0.30 -18.43
C ILE A 85 -4.71 1.21 -19.59
N GLU A 86 -3.53 1.83 -19.52
CA GLU A 86 -3.01 2.70 -20.59
C GLU A 86 -2.77 1.94 -21.90
N GLN A 87 -2.26 0.71 -21.80
CA GLN A 87 -2.10 -0.18 -22.95
C GLN A 87 -3.46 -0.55 -23.56
N ALA A 88 -4.42 -0.98 -22.73
CA ALA A 88 -5.77 -1.30 -23.19
C ALA A 88 -6.48 -0.11 -23.84
N GLN A 89 -6.28 1.11 -23.31
CA GLN A 89 -6.81 2.33 -23.93
C GLN A 89 -6.16 2.60 -25.30
N THR A 90 -4.85 2.41 -25.41
CA THR A 90 -4.12 2.58 -26.68
C THR A 90 -4.60 1.58 -27.72
N ASP A 91 -4.76 0.31 -27.33
CA ASP A 91 -5.25 -0.76 -28.19
C ASP A 91 -6.70 -0.49 -28.62
N ALA A 92 -7.56 0.00 -27.73
CA ALA A 92 -8.92 0.40 -28.07
C ALA A 92 -8.95 1.56 -29.09
N VAL A 93 -8.08 2.57 -28.94
CA VAL A 93 -7.96 3.67 -29.91
C VAL A 93 -7.48 3.14 -31.27
N ASN A 94 -6.50 2.24 -31.29
CA ASN A 94 -6.00 1.63 -32.52
C ASN A 94 -7.08 0.78 -33.22
N ALA A 95 -7.84 -0.03 -32.47
CA ALA A 95 -8.95 -0.81 -32.98
C ALA A 95 -10.06 0.08 -33.54
N GLN A 96 -10.43 1.15 -32.84
CA GLN A 96 -11.41 2.13 -33.31
C GLN A 96 -10.95 2.81 -34.61
N SER A 97 -9.68 3.17 -34.71
CA SER A 97 -9.11 3.75 -35.94
C SER A 97 -9.18 2.77 -37.12
N ALA A 98 -8.83 1.51 -36.88
CA ALA A 98 -8.93 0.44 -37.88
C ALA A 98 -10.39 0.22 -38.33
N ALA A 99 -11.34 0.19 -37.40
CA ALA A 99 -12.77 0.05 -37.68
C ALA A 99 -13.30 1.21 -38.52
N VAL A 100 -12.96 2.46 -38.18
CA VAL A 100 -13.31 3.65 -38.97
C VAL A 100 -12.69 3.59 -40.38
N GLY A 101 -11.42 3.14 -40.48
CA GLY A 101 -10.74 2.93 -41.75
C GLY A 101 -11.45 1.91 -42.63
N LEU A 102 -11.86 0.77 -42.06
CA LEU A 102 -12.60 -0.28 -42.74
C LEU A 102 -13.98 0.21 -43.21
N GLN A 103 -14.73 0.90 -42.36
CA GLN A 103 -16.02 1.49 -42.72
C GLN A 103 -15.88 2.52 -43.85
N SER A 104 -14.82 3.33 -43.84
CA SER A 104 -14.51 4.26 -44.94
C SER A 104 -14.21 3.53 -46.25
N ALA A 105 -13.43 2.45 -46.21
CA ALA A 105 -13.14 1.61 -47.36
C ALA A 105 -14.40 0.95 -47.94
N ILE A 106 -15.27 0.40 -47.08
CA ILE A 106 -16.58 -0.15 -47.48
C ILE A 106 -17.44 0.94 -48.11
N GLY A 107 -17.50 2.14 -47.51
CA GLY A 107 -18.25 3.27 -48.07
C GLY A 107 -17.75 3.72 -49.43
N LYS A 108 -16.42 3.72 -49.66
CA LYS A 108 -15.83 3.97 -50.99
C LYS A 108 -16.21 2.89 -51.99
N LEU A 109 -16.17 1.61 -51.60
CA LEU A 109 -16.56 0.49 -52.46
C LEU A 109 -18.04 0.57 -52.85
N LYS A 110 -18.94 0.87 -51.89
CA LYS A 110 -20.37 1.12 -52.14
C LYS A 110 -20.57 2.20 -53.21
N ARG A 111 -19.86 3.33 -53.11
CA ARG A 111 -19.95 4.44 -54.10
C ARG A 111 -19.41 4.05 -55.47
N GLN A 112 -18.29 3.34 -55.55
CA GLN A 112 -17.71 2.87 -56.81
C GLN A 112 -18.65 1.90 -57.55
N LEU A 113 -19.29 0.99 -56.81
CA LEU A 113 -20.23 0.03 -57.37
C LEU A 113 -21.48 0.72 -57.91
N ALA A 114 -22.06 1.66 -57.16
CA ALA A 114 -23.20 2.46 -57.61
C ALA A 114 -22.89 3.32 -58.85
N ALA A 115 -21.67 3.88 -58.95
CA ALA A 115 -21.23 4.62 -60.13
C ALA A 115 -20.94 3.72 -61.36
N SER A 116 -20.59 2.46 -61.14
CA SER A 116 -20.41 1.46 -62.22
C SER A 116 -21.74 0.98 -62.79
N GLU A 117 -22.80 0.94 -61.99
CA GLU A 117 -24.13 0.47 -62.43
C GLU A 117 -24.89 1.50 -63.26
N THR A 118 -24.65 2.80 -63.09
CA THR A 118 -25.30 3.87 -63.89
C THR A 118 -24.84 3.93 -65.35
N GLY A 119 -23.85 3.13 -65.77
CA GLY A 119 -23.27 3.17 -67.11
C GLY A 119 -23.56 1.98 -68.05
N ARG A 120 -24.15 0.86 -67.61
CA ARG A 120 -24.25 -0.36 -68.45
C ARG A 120 -25.57 -1.12 -68.27
N ILE A 121 -26.38 -1.17 -69.33
CA ILE A 121 -27.66 -1.89 -69.40
C ILE A 121 -27.42 -3.32 -69.93
N SER A 122 -27.40 -4.35 -69.06
CA SER A 122 -27.51 -5.78 -69.46
C SER A 122 -27.81 -6.70 -68.26
N SER A 123 -28.40 -7.88 -68.49
CA SER A 123 -28.82 -8.88 -67.48
C SER A 123 -27.69 -9.43 -66.59
N VAL A 124 -26.44 -9.36 -67.07
CA VAL A 124 -25.24 -9.66 -66.26
C VAL A 124 -25.09 -8.66 -65.11
N VAL A 125 -25.60 -7.43 -65.27
CA VAL A 125 -25.58 -6.39 -64.23
C VAL A 125 -26.61 -6.66 -63.14
N ALA A 126 -27.78 -7.23 -63.46
CA ALA A 126 -28.75 -7.61 -62.41
C ALA A 126 -28.19 -8.70 -61.48
N ALA A 127 -27.45 -9.67 -62.03
CA ALA A 127 -26.74 -10.67 -61.24
C ALA A 127 -25.54 -10.08 -60.47
N SER A 128 -24.85 -9.06 -61.02
CA SER A 128 -23.79 -8.36 -60.29
C SER A 128 -24.34 -7.43 -59.20
N ALA A 129 -25.48 -6.80 -59.42
CA ALA A 129 -26.21 -5.96 -58.47
C ALA A 129 -26.71 -6.77 -57.27
N ALA A 130 -27.27 -7.96 -57.51
CA ALA A 130 -27.64 -8.87 -56.43
C ALA A 130 -26.42 -9.34 -55.60
N LYS A 131 -25.27 -9.59 -56.24
CA LYS A 131 -24.01 -9.92 -55.53
C LYS A 131 -23.46 -8.72 -54.74
N SER A 132 -23.59 -7.52 -55.31
CA SER A 132 -23.26 -6.22 -54.73
C SER A 132 -24.07 -5.97 -53.44
N GLU A 133 -25.38 -6.16 -53.50
CA GLU A 133 -26.31 -5.99 -52.39
C GLU A 133 -26.08 -7.03 -51.29
N ALA A 134 -25.81 -8.29 -51.66
CA ALA A 134 -25.42 -9.33 -50.70
C ALA A 134 -24.07 -9.02 -50.01
N ALA A 135 -23.09 -8.49 -50.74
CA ALA A 135 -21.81 -8.08 -50.17
C ALA A 135 -21.97 -6.88 -49.21
N ILE A 136 -22.88 -5.95 -49.52
CA ILE A 136 -23.24 -4.84 -48.64
C ILE A 136 -23.88 -5.35 -47.34
N LEU A 137 -24.86 -6.25 -47.45
CA LEU A 137 -25.54 -6.84 -46.30
C LEU A 137 -24.56 -7.62 -45.41
N LEU A 138 -23.65 -8.39 -46.00
CA LEU A 138 -22.59 -9.10 -45.27
C LEU A 138 -21.63 -8.14 -44.57
N ALA A 139 -21.27 -7.02 -45.20
CA ALA A 139 -20.42 -6.00 -44.58
C ALA A 139 -21.11 -5.28 -43.41
N GLU A 140 -22.41 -4.98 -43.56
CA GLU A 140 -23.24 -4.40 -42.50
C GLU A 140 -23.36 -5.37 -41.31
N LEU A 141 -23.70 -6.64 -41.58
CA LEU A 141 -23.82 -7.70 -40.59
C LEU A 141 -22.48 -7.94 -39.87
N LEU A 142 -21.38 -7.95 -40.61
CA LEU A 142 -20.04 -8.08 -40.02
C LEU A 142 -19.74 -6.90 -39.10
N SER A 143 -20.06 -5.67 -39.49
CA SER A 143 -19.86 -4.49 -38.66
C SER A 143 -20.71 -4.51 -37.39
N GLU A 144 -21.96 -4.97 -37.46
CA GLU A 144 -22.85 -5.07 -36.31
C GLU A 144 -22.41 -6.21 -35.37
N SER A 145 -21.98 -7.34 -35.94
CA SER A 145 -21.44 -8.48 -35.18
C SER A 145 -20.13 -8.12 -34.47
N ASP A 146 -19.23 -7.42 -35.14
CA ASP A 146 -17.96 -6.96 -34.57
C ASP A 146 -18.19 -5.97 -33.42
N LYS A 147 -19.14 -5.04 -33.59
CA LYS A 147 -19.55 -4.12 -32.52
C LYS A 147 -20.09 -4.87 -31.29
N ALA A 148 -21.01 -5.82 -31.48
CA ALA A 148 -21.56 -6.61 -30.39
C ALA A 148 -20.46 -7.44 -29.69
N ALA A 149 -19.55 -8.05 -30.45
CA ALA A 149 -18.41 -8.79 -29.90
C ALA A 149 -17.50 -7.89 -29.06
N GLY A 150 -17.26 -6.64 -29.50
CA GLY A 150 -16.50 -5.66 -28.74
C GLY A 150 -17.16 -5.28 -27.41
N GLU A 151 -18.48 -5.09 -27.38
CA GLU A 151 -19.24 -4.81 -26.15
C GLU A 151 -19.13 -5.96 -25.14
N TYR A 152 -19.26 -7.22 -25.60
CA TYR A 152 -19.08 -8.39 -24.73
C TYR A 152 -17.66 -8.54 -24.20
N ALA A 153 -16.65 -8.30 -25.05
CA ALA A 153 -15.25 -8.35 -24.64
C ALA A 153 -14.94 -7.30 -23.56
N ALA A 154 -15.45 -6.08 -23.72
CA ALA A 154 -15.24 -5.00 -22.75
C ALA A 154 -15.79 -5.34 -21.36
N GLU A 155 -16.99 -5.93 -21.28
CA GLU A 155 -17.59 -6.37 -20.02
C GLU A 155 -16.81 -7.53 -19.38
N ALA A 156 -16.41 -8.52 -20.19
CA ALA A 156 -15.62 -9.66 -19.73
C ALA A 156 -14.26 -9.21 -19.17
N ASP A 157 -13.57 -8.31 -19.87
CA ASP A 157 -12.30 -7.75 -19.42
C ASP A 157 -12.45 -6.92 -18.15
N ALA A 158 -13.54 -6.15 -18.02
CA ALA A 158 -13.83 -5.39 -16.79
C ALA A 158 -14.04 -6.32 -15.59
N ALA A 159 -14.83 -7.38 -15.75
CA ALA A 159 -15.06 -8.38 -14.71
C ALA A 159 -13.76 -9.13 -14.35
N TYR A 160 -12.97 -9.52 -15.34
CA TYR A 160 -11.69 -10.21 -15.14
C TYR A 160 -10.69 -9.33 -14.36
N ARG A 161 -10.53 -8.05 -14.74
CA ARG A 161 -9.65 -7.12 -14.01
C ARG A 161 -10.11 -6.91 -12.56
N ALA A 162 -11.42 -6.80 -12.33
CA ALA A 162 -11.97 -6.67 -10.97
C ALA A 162 -11.63 -7.90 -10.12
N GLY A 163 -11.83 -9.11 -10.67
CA GLY A 163 -11.49 -10.38 -10.00
C GLY A 163 -9.99 -10.49 -9.69
N MET A 164 -9.13 -10.26 -10.69
CA MET A 164 -7.67 -10.27 -10.53
C MET A 164 -7.18 -9.28 -9.47
N THR A 165 -7.83 -8.12 -9.36
CA THR A 165 -7.49 -7.12 -8.33
C THR A 165 -7.82 -7.65 -6.93
N CYS A 166 -8.98 -8.28 -6.75
CA CYS A 166 -9.35 -8.93 -5.49
C CYS A 166 -8.37 -10.04 -5.10
N GLU A 167 -7.97 -10.91 -6.04
CA GLU A 167 -7.02 -11.99 -5.76
C GLU A 167 -5.63 -11.47 -5.39
N ARG A 168 -5.10 -10.48 -6.13
CA ARG A 168 -3.82 -9.85 -5.81
C ARG A 168 -3.84 -9.16 -4.44
N ALA A 169 -4.93 -8.47 -4.12
CA ALA A 169 -5.09 -7.84 -2.81
C ALA A 169 -5.13 -8.87 -1.68
N TYR A 170 -5.82 -10.00 -1.89
CA TYR A 170 -5.86 -11.09 -0.94
C TYR A 170 -4.47 -11.70 -0.71
N GLY A 171 -3.74 -12.05 -1.78
CA GLY A 171 -2.37 -12.60 -1.67
C GLY A 171 -1.40 -11.65 -0.96
N ALA A 172 -1.51 -10.34 -1.21
CA ALA A 172 -0.70 -9.34 -0.52
C ALA A 172 -0.99 -9.25 1.00
N ILE A 173 -2.20 -9.60 1.44
CA ILE A 173 -2.60 -9.61 2.86
C ILE A 173 -2.24 -10.94 3.53
N THR A 174 -2.38 -12.07 2.83
CA THR A 174 -2.10 -13.40 3.39
C THR A 174 -0.62 -13.80 3.33
N GLY A 175 0.19 -13.12 2.51
CA GLY A 175 1.63 -13.33 2.44
C GLY A 175 2.06 -14.61 1.71
N GLU A 176 1.21 -15.12 0.81
CA GLU A 176 1.57 -16.15 -0.18
C GLU A 176 2.22 -15.54 -1.43
#